data_AF-A0A6I5IT19-F1
#
_entry.id   AF-A0A6I5IT19-F1
#
_cell.length_a   1.000
_cell.length_b   1.000
_cell.length_c   1.000
_cell.angle_alpha   90.00
_cell.angle_beta   90.00
_cell.angle_gamma   90.00
#
_symmetry.space_group_name_H-M   'P 1'
#
loop_
_entity.id
_entity.type
_entity.pdbx_description
1 polymer ?
#
loop_
_entity_poly.entity_id
_entity_poly.type
_entity_poly.pdbx_seq_one_letter_code
_entity_poly.pdbx_strand_id
1 'polypeptide(L)'
;MQEPSATLSLNPLHLPTQPSWWPLAWGWWASLAVVLIISLVMIALLIWRKKRLAPKKTALRLLCQTSGYQTPSAAMELLRQTALCYYPRDYIAPLTGHEWYTFLDTQLGQSRFVPNVSLWQQALYQKTPVTHPDQLINDCQLWISEALPPKKRSLRNLGKY
;
A
#
# COMPACT_ATOMS: atom_id res chain seq x y z
N MET A 1 17.42 -95.59 -27.38
CA MET A 1 17.03 -94.41 -28.15
C MET A 1 15.52 -94.26 -27.98
N GLN A 2 14.91 -93.24 -27.39
CA GLN A 2 15.39 -91.93 -26.93
C GLN A 2 14.43 -91.46 -25.83
N GLU A 3 15.02 -90.82 -24.82
CA GLU A 3 14.54 -90.01 -23.68
C GLU A 3 13.08 -89.48 -23.63
N PRO A 4 12.53 -89.34 -22.39
CA PRO A 4 11.21 -88.79 -22.11
C PRO A 4 11.24 -87.26 -22.10
N SER A 5 10.28 -86.60 -22.75
CA SER A 5 10.11 -85.14 -22.65
C SER A 5 8.83 -84.82 -21.92
N ALA A 6 8.90 -84.87 -20.58
CA ALA A 6 7.90 -84.26 -19.72
C ALA A 6 7.91 -82.74 -19.97
N THR A 7 6.80 -82.22 -20.48
CA THR A 7 6.62 -80.78 -20.70
C THR A 7 6.48 -80.10 -19.35
N LEU A 8 7.55 -79.43 -18.92
CA LEU A 8 7.57 -78.60 -17.73
C LEU A 8 6.50 -77.51 -17.88
N SER A 9 5.44 -77.61 -17.06
CA SER A 9 4.40 -76.59 -16.95
C SER A 9 5.00 -75.34 -16.32
N LEU A 10 5.35 -74.37 -17.16
CA LEU A 10 5.90 -73.07 -16.77
C LEU A 10 4.83 -72.29 -16.00
N ASN A 11 5.02 -72.19 -14.68
CA ASN A 11 4.23 -71.32 -13.80
C ASN A 11 4.40 -69.86 -14.28
N PRO A 12 3.32 -69.09 -14.51
CA PRO A 12 3.44 -67.69 -14.90
C PRO A 12 4.19 -66.91 -13.80
N LEU A 13 5.38 -66.42 -14.14
CA LEU A 13 6.17 -65.54 -13.29
C LEU A 13 5.34 -64.30 -12.95
N HIS A 14 4.88 -64.21 -11.70
CA HIS A 14 4.39 -62.96 -11.12
C HIS A 14 5.56 -61.97 -11.10
N LEU A 15 5.62 -61.08 -12.10
CA LEU A 15 6.51 -59.93 -12.07
C LEU A 15 6.08 -59.04 -10.88
N PRO A 16 7.01 -58.57 -10.03
CA PRO A 16 6.64 -57.63 -9.00
C PRO A 16 6.10 -56.38 -9.71
N THR A 17 4.84 -56.04 -9.40
CA THR A 17 4.24 -54.78 -9.82
C THR A 17 5.23 -53.67 -9.52
N GLN A 18 5.57 -52.88 -10.55
CA GLN A 18 6.51 -51.76 -10.48
C GLN A 18 6.26 -50.98 -9.17
N PRO A 19 7.31 -50.58 -8.43
CA PRO A 19 7.12 -49.73 -7.27
C PRO A 19 6.35 -48.51 -7.76
N SER A 20 5.10 -48.40 -7.31
CA SER A 20 4.31 -47.22 -7.52
C SER A 20 5.12 -46.09 -6.90
N TRP A 21 5.65 -45.22 -7.75
CA TRP A 21 6.46 -44.04 -7.40
C TRP A 21 5.64 -42.96 -6.67
N TRP A 22 4.58 -43.42 -6.01
CA TRP A 22 3.67 -42.70 -5.15
C TRP A 22 3.81 -43.35 -3.77
N PRO A 23 4.50 -42.66 -2.87
CA PRO A 23 3.95 -41.43 -2.34
C PRO A 23 4.95 -40.33 -2.59
N LEU A 24 4.62 -39.39 -3.47
CA LEU A 24 5.24 -38.08 -3.38
C LEU A 24 4.83 -37.55 -2.00
N ALA A 25 5.68 -37.83 -1.00
CA ALA A 25 5.33 -37.74 0.41
C ALA A 25 4.68 -36.38 0.66
N TRP A 26 3.60 -36.34 1.43
CA TRP A 26 2.86 -35.13 1.80
C TRP A 26 3.77 -33.97 2.25
N GLY A 27 5.02 -34.24 2.64
CA GLY A 27 6.07 -33.26 2.90
C GLY A 27 6.49 -32.37 1.72
N TRP A 28 6.38 -32.81 0.46
CA TRP A 28 6.61 -31.92 -0.70
C TRP A 28 5.49 -30.91 -0.86
N TRP A 29 4.25 -31.36 -0.69
CA TRP A 29 3.08 -30.47 -0.67
C TRP A 29 3.15 -29.48 0.50
N ALA A 30 3.60 -29.92 1.68
CA ALA A 30 3.85 -29.05 2.82
C ALA A 30 4.95 -28.02 2.53
N SER A 31 6.06 -28.43 1.92
CA SER A 31 7.14 -27.53 1.50
C SER A 31 6.66 -26.52 0.46
N LEU A 32 5.88 -26.97 -0.53
CA LEU A 32 5.30 -26.11 -1.55
C LEU A 32 4.35 -25.08 -0.92
N ALA A 33 3.48 -25.52 0.01
CA ALA A 33 2.56 -24.65 0.73
C ALA A 33 3.30 -23.60 1.57
N VAL A 34 4.37 -23.99 2.27
CA VAL A 34 5.21 -23.06 3.04
C VAL A 34 5.85 -22.02 2.13
N VAL A 35 6.43 -22.42 1.00
CA VAL A 35 7.01 -21.49 0.02
C VAL A 35 5.95 -20.54 -0.53
N LEU A 36 4.75 -21.03 -0.81
CA LEU A 36 3.62 -20.22 -1.29
C LEU A 36 3.18 -19.20 -0.24
N ILE A 37 3.09 -19.59 1.03
CA ILE A 37 2.75 -18.70 2.15
C ILE A 37 3.84 -17.64 2.31
N ILE A 38 5.13 -18.02 2.31
CA ILE A 38 6.24 -17.08 2.42
C ILE A 38 6.21 -16.09 1.25
N SER A 39 5.98 -16.56 0.03
CA SER A 39 5.86 -15.72 -1.15
C SER A 39 4.69 -14.74 -1.03
N LEU A 40 3.51 -15.21 -0.62
CA LEU A 40 2.34 -14.37 -0.35
C LEU A 40 2.62 -13.30 0.70
N VAL A 41 3.25 -13.67 1.82
CA VAL A 41 3.64 -12.73 2.87
C VAL A 41 4.65 -11.71 2.34
N MET A 42 5.64 -12.14 1.57
CA MET A 42 6.66 -11.26 1.01
C MET A 42 6.04 -10.28 -0.01
N ILE A 43 5.17 -10.77 -0.89
CA ILE A 43 4.41 -9.95 -1.84
C ILE A 43 3.50 -8.97 -1.11
N ALA A 44 2.78 -9.42 -0.08
CA ALA A 44 1.93 -8.56 0.73
C ALA A 44 2.77 -7.45 1.40
N LEU A 45 3.92 -7.78 1.98
CA LEU A 45 4.85 -6.81 2.58
C LEU A 45 5.44 -5.83 1.56
N LEU A 46 5.79 -6.31 0.37
CA LEU A 46 6.29 -5.47 -0.72
C LEU A 46 5.20 -4.54 -1.24
N ILE A 47 3.98 -5.02 -1.43
CA ILE A 47 2.81 -4.19 -1.78
C ILE A 47 2.56 -3.18 -0.66
N TRP A 48 2.61 -3.58 0.61
CA TRP A 48 2.43 -2.69 1.75
C TRP A 48 3.50 -1.59 1.80
N ARG A 49 4.76 -1.95 1.55
CA ARG A 49 5.88 -1.00 1.51
C ARG A 49 5.80 -0.08 0.29
N LYS A 50 5.44 -0.61 -0.88
CA LYS A 50 5.32 0.14 -2.13
C LYS A 50 4.12 1.08 -2.10
N LYS A 51 2.98 0.64 -1.54
CA LYS A 51 1.81 1.49 -1.26
C LYS A 51 2.11 2.62 -0.28
N ARG A 52 3.09 2.47 0.62
CA ARG A 52 3.53 3.53 1.55
C ARG A 52 4.57 4.50 0.97
N LEU A 53 5.11 4.30 -0.23
CA LEU A 53 6.16 5.16 -0.79
C LEU A 53 5.81 5.72 -2.16
N ALA A 54 5.01 4.99 -2.95
CA ALA A 54 4.53 5.43 -4.25
C ALA A 54 3.65 6.71 -4.20
N PRO A 55 2.70 6.88 -3.25
CA PRO A 55 1.76 8.01 -3.31
C PRO A 55 2.46 9.35 -3.10
N LYS A 56 3.52 9.40 -2.28
CA LYS A 56 4.28 10.65 -2.03
C LYS A 56 4.99 11.11 -3.30
N LYS A 57 5.69 10.18 -3.98
CA LYS A 57 6.40 10.50 -5.22
C LYS A 57 5.43 10.87 -6.34
N THR A 58 4.31 10.18 -6.46
CA THR A 58 3.30 10.48 -7.48
C THR A 58 2.61 11.81 -7.20
N ALA A 59 2.27 12.10 -5.95
CA ALA A 59 1.65 13.36 -5.55
C ALA A 59 2.55 14.57 -5.75
N LEU A 60 3.81 14.49 -5.32
CA LEU A 60 4.80 15.55 -5.60
C LEU A 60 5.01 15.73 -7.09
N ARG A 61 5.06 14.63 -7.86
CA ARG A 61 5.19 14.71 -9.31
C ARG A 61 3.98 15.37 -9.96
N LEU A 62 2.76 15.04 -9.52
CA LEU A 62 1.52 15.66 -10.00
C LEU A 62 1.49 17.16 -9.65
N LEU A 63 1.86 17.53 -8.43
CA LEU A 63 1.92 18.93 -8.02
C LEU A 63 2.98 19.74 -8.77
N CYS A 64 4.12 19.13 -9.12
CA CYS A 64 5.20 19.85 -9.81
C CYS A 64 5.12 19.79 -11.34
N GLN A 65 4.53 18.76 -11.95
CA GLN A 65 4.54 18.55 -13.41
C GLN A 65 3.20 18.84 -14.09
N THR A 66 2.07 18.77 -13.39
CA THR A 66 0.75 19.01 -13.99
C THR A 66 0.30 20.43 -13.71
N SER A 67 0.22 21.23 -14.78
CA SER A 67 -0.37 22.58 -14.81
C SER A 67 -1.82 22.65 -14.30
N GLY A 68 -2.53 21.51 -14.24
CA GLY A 68 -3.88 21.40 -13.67
C GLY A 68 -3.97 21.60 -12.15
N TYR A 69 -2.86 21.52 -11.40
CA TYR A 69 -2.82 21.72 -9.95
C TYR A 69 -2.28 23.12 -9.53
N GLN A 70 -2.28 24.08 -10.45
CA GLN A 70 -1.88 25.47 -10.19
C GLN A 70 -2.90 26.27 -9.36
N THR A 71 -3.99 25.65 -8.93
CA THR A 71 -4.96 26.27 -8.02
C THR A 71 -4.78 25.75 -6.59
N PRO A 72 -4.94 26.62 -5.58
CA PRO A 72 -4.87 26.22 -4.18
C PRO A 72 -5.92 25.16 -3.82
N SER A 73 -7.08 25.17 -4.50
CA SER A 73 -8.12 24.14 -4.32
C SER A 73 -7.69 22.76 -4.78
N ALA A 74 -7.12 22.66 -5.99
CA ALA A 74 -6.61 21.40 -6.50
C ALA A 74 -5.44 20.89 -5.64
N ALA A 75 -4.56 21.78 -5.18
CA ALA A 75 -3.47 21.42 -4.27
C ALA A 75 -3.98 20.88 -2.92
N MET A 76 -5.01 21.50 -2.34
CA MET A 76 -5.64 21.03 -1.10
C MET A 76 -6.36 19.70 -1.28
N GLU A 77 -7.03 19.47 -2.41
CA GLU A 77 -7.69 18.20 -2.71
C GLU A 77 -6.68 17.07 -2.86
N LEU A 78 -5.57 17.31 -3.58
CA LEU A 78 -4.48 16.36 -3.70
C LEU A 78 -3.83 16.07 -2.34
N LEU A 79 -3.63 17.11 -1.51
CA LEU A 79 -3.17 16.93 -0.14
C LEU A 79 -4.12 16.04 0.67
N ARG A 80 -5.44 16.23 0.54
CA ARG A 80 -6.44 15.37 1.20
C ARG A 80 -6.40 13.93 0.69
N GLN A 81 -6.30 13.72 -0.62
CA GLN A 81 -6.16 12.40 -1.23
C GLN A 81 -4.88 11.69 -0.77
N THR A 82 -3.77 12.43 -0.67
CA THR A 82 -2.51 11.85 -0.16
C THR A 82 -2.64 11.46 1.30
N ALA A 83 -3.21 12.31 2.16
CA ALA A 83 -3.42 11.98 3.55
C ALA A 83 -4.27 10.70 3.71
N LEU A 84 -5.37 10.56 2.96
CA LEU A 84 -6.20 9.35 2.93
C LEU A 84 -5.46 8.09 2.46
N CYS A 85 -4.37 8.23 1.71
CA CYS A 85 -3.54 7.11 1.29
C CYS A 85 -2.58 6.62 2.40
N TYR A 86 -2.20 7.51 3.32
CA TYR A 86 -1.24 7.22 4.40
C TYR A 86 -1.86 6.92 5.76
N TYR A 87 -3.06 7.44 6.00
CA TYR A 87 -3.79 7.31 7.25
C TYR A 87 -5.11 6.56 7.04
N PRO A 88 -5.63 5.87 8.06
CA PRO A 88 -6.92 5.20 7.97
C PRO A 88 -8.04 6.21 7.69
N ARG A 89 -8.95 5.82 6.78
CA ARG A 89 -10.15 6.61 6.43
C ARG A 89 -11.00 6.88 7.67
N ASP A 90 -11.05 5.91 8.59
CA ASP A 90 -11.49 5.99 10.00
C ASP A 90 -11.35 7.37 10.64
N TYR A 91 -10.11 7.83 10.58
CA TYR A 91 -9.64 8.99 11.31
C TYR A 91 -9.70 10.27 10.48
N ILE A 92 -9.40 10.20 9.18
CA ILE A 92 -9.34 11.40 8.32
C ILE A 92 -10.70 11.81 7.77
N ALA A 93 -11.59 10.86 7.45
CA ALA A 93 -12.90 11.16 6.88
C ALA A 93 -13.74 12.15 7.72
N PRO A 94 -13.79 12.05 9.07
CA PRO A 94 -14.56 13.01 9.87
C PRO A 94 -13.88 14.39 9.98
N LEU A 95 -12.56 14.49 9.75
CA LEU A 95 -11.83 15.75 9.88
C LEU A 95 -12.28 16.73 8.78
N THR A 96 -12.92 17.82 9.20
CA THR A 96 -13.40 18.89 8.33
C THR A 96 -13.13 20.25 8.94
N GLY A 97 -13.02 21.28 8.09
CA GLY A 97 -12.82 22.66 8.53
C GLY A 97 -11.59 22.81 9.45
N HIS A 98 -11.82 23.33 10.66
CA HIS A 98 -10.75 23.65 11.61
C HIS A 98 -9.95 22.43 12.09
N GLU A 99 -10.61 21.28 12.31
CA GLU A 99 -9.93 20.06 12.76
C GLU A 99 -8.98 19.52 11.70
N TRP A 100 -9.35 19.68 10.42
CA TRP A 100 -8.47 19.33 9.31
C TRP A 100 -7.18 20.15 9.33
N TYR A 101 -7.26 21.47 9.43
CA TYR A 101 -6.07 22.32 9.49
C TYR A 101 -5.21 22.05 10.72
N THR A 102 -5.84 21.80 11.87
CA THR A 102 -5.15 21.43 13.11
C THR A 102 -4.39 20.11 12.96
N PHE A 103 -4.99 19.12 12.29
CA PHE A 103 -4.32 17.87 11.95
C PHE A 103 -3.10 18.11 11.05
N LEU A 104 -3.22 18.97 10.03
CA LEU A 104 -2.10 19.30 9.14
C LEU A 104 -0.93 19.91 9.91
N ASP A 105 -1.21 20.89 10.77
CA ASP A 105 -0.21 21.55 11.60
C ASP A 105 0.45 20.58 12.60
N THR A 106 -0.36 19.70 13.21
CA THR A 106 0.15 18.66 14.12
C THR A 106 1.09 17.70 13.40
N GLN A 107 0.79 17.35 12.15
CA GLN A 107 1.61 16.46 11.36
C GLN A 107 2.88 17.11 10.81
N LEU A 108 2.85 18.43 10.55
CA LEU A 108 4.01 19.22 10.17
C LEU A 108 4.88 19.59 11.39
N GLY A 109 4.29 19.64 12.58
CA GLY A 109 4.93 20.17 13.79
C GLY A 109 5.07 21.70 13.79
N GLN A 110 4.38 22.38 12.88
CA GLN A 110 4.40 23.84 12.70
C GLN A 110 2.99 24.35 12.45
N SER A 111 2.63 25.47 13.07
CA SER A 111 1.33 26.12 12.86
C SER A 111 1.37 27.00 11.61
N ARG A 112 1.12 26.42 10.44
CA ARG A 112 1.09 27.15 9.14
C ARG A 112 -0.31 27.22 8.54
N PHE A 113 -1.13 26.20 8.76
CA PHE A 113 -2.46 26.07 8.20
C PHE A 113 -3.52 26.76 9.06
N VAL A 114 -3.51 26.56 10.39
CA VAL A 114 -4.44 27.20 11.33
C VAL A 114 -4.41 28.74 11.28
N PRO A 115 -3.24 29.43 11.28
CA PRO A 115 -3.23 30.89 11.19
C PRO A 115 -3.72 31.42 9.84
N ASN A 116 -3.60 30.61 8.77
CA ASN A 116 -3.99 30.98 7.41
C ASN A 116 -5.37 30.45 7.00
N VAL A 117 -6.22 30.03 7.96
CA VAL A 117 -7.55 29.46 7.67
C VAL A 117 -8.44 30.42 6.88
N SER A 118 -8.40 31.71 7.20
CA SER A 118 -9.19 32.73 6.49
C SER A 118 -8.78 32.83 5.01
N LEU A 119 -7.49 32.81 4.73
CA LEU A 119 -6.95 32.79 3.36
C LEU A 119 -7.32 31.49 2.63
N TRP A 120 -7.24 30.34 3.32
CA TRP A 120 -7.69 29.07 2.76
C TRP A 120 -9.18 29.05 2.47
N GLN A 121 -10.02 29.59 3.36
CA GLN A 121 -11.46 29.66 3.13
C GLN A 121 -11.79 30.53 1.92
N GLN A 122 -11.11 31.67 1.77
CA GLN A 122 -11.25 32.51 0.58
C GLN A 122 -10.80 31.75 -0.68
N ALA A 123 -9.64 31.10 -0.64
CA ALA A 123 -9.08 30.35 -1.75
C ALA A 123 -9.93 29.14 -2.20
N LEU A 124 -10.63 28.50 -1.26
CA LEU A 124 -11.39 27.27 -1.50
C LEU A 124 -12.87 27.52 -1.80
N TYR A 125 -13.47 28.52 -1.17
CA TYR A 125 -14.92 28.73 -1.20
C TYR A 125 -15.36 30.03 -1.86
N GLN A 126 -14.44 30.99 -2.07
CA GLN A 126 -14.78 32.25 -2.75
C GLN A 126 -14.19 32.25 -4.17
N LYS A 127 -14.94 32.85 -5.11
CA LYS A 127 -14.47 33.09 -6.48
C LYS A 127 -13.51 34.28 -6.59
N THR A 128 -13.16 34.90 -5.47
CA THR A 128 -12.26 36.05 -5.43
C THR A 128 -10.82 35.59 -5.67
N PRO A 129 -10.07 36.27 -6.55
CA PRO A 129 -8.67 35.95 -6.77
C PRO A 129 -7.89 36.25 -5.49
N VAL A 130 -7.25 35.21 -4.96
CA VAL A 130 -6.37 35.33 -3.79
C VAL A 130 -5.10 36.05 -4.22
N THR A 131 -4.59 36.95 -3.38
CA THR A 131 -3.43 37.80 -3.71
C THR A 131 -2.13 37.00 -3.90
N HIS A 132 -1.99 35.83 -3.24
CA HIS A 132 -0.78 34.99 -3.30
C HIS A 132 -1.12 33.49 -3.36
N PRO A 133 -1.66 32.99 -4.48
CA PRO A 133 -2.05 31.58 -4.61
C PRO A 133 -0.84 30.63 -4.51
N ASP A 134 0.35 31.10 -4.93
CA ASP A 134 1.58 30.30 -4.93
C ASP A 134 2.04 29.91 -3.51
N GLN A 135 1.81 30.78 -2.52
CA GLN A 135 2.17 30.49 -1.12
C GLN A 135 1.36 29.31 -0.57
N LEU A 136 0.05 29.28 -0.87
CA LEU A 136 -0.85 28.21 -0.45
C LEU A 136 -0.48 26.86 -1.10
N ILE A 137 -0.11 26.89 -2.39
CA ILE A 137 0.36 25.71 -3.10
C ILE A 137 1.68 25.21 -2.52
N ASN A 138 2.60 26.12 -2.17
CA ASN A 138 3.87 25.77 -1.55
C ASN A 138 3.67 25.16 -0.15
N ASP A 139 2.76 25.69 0.66
CA ASP A 139 2.43 25.09 1.96
C ASP A 139 1.92 23.65 1.80
N CYS A 140 1.10 23.36 0.76
CA CYS A 140 0.67 22.00 0.44
C CYS A 140 1.84 21.10 0.00
N GLN A 141 2.74 21.61 -0.85
CA GLN A 141 3.93 20.88 -1.29
C GLN A 141 4.86 20.55 -0.12
N LEU A 142 5.11 21.54 0.75
CA LEU A 142 5.90 21.39 1.96
C LEU A 142 5.31 20.29 2.83
N TRP A 143 4.00 20.34 3.11
CA TRP A 143 3.34 19.32 3.92
C TRP A 143 3.47 17.91 3.32
N ILE A 144 3.24 17.73 2.02
CA ILE A 144 3.38 16.42 1.36
C ILE A 144 4.85 15.95 1.40
N SER A 145 5.80 16.87 1.33
CA SER A 145 7.24 16.56 1.38
C SER A 145 7.72 16.19 2.78
N GLU A 146 7.16 16.81 3.83
CA GLU A 146 7.72 16.81 5.18
C GLU A 146 6.87 16.01 6.17
N ALA A 147 5.55 16.10 6.08
CA ALA A 147 4.62 15.34 6.94
C ALA A 147 4.52 13.85 6.58
N LEU A 148 4.99 13.46 5.38
CA LEU A 148 5.01 12.09 4.88
C LEU A 148 6.45 11.58 4.73
N PRO A 149 6.78 10.33 5.09
CA PRO A 149 5.90 9.26 5.61
C PRO A 149 5.61 9.41 7.11
N PRO A 150 4.41 9.05 7.57
CA PRO A 150 4.03 9.16 8.97
C PRO A 150 4.98 8.34 9.85
N LYS A 151 5.56 9.00 10.86
CA LYS A 151 6.38 8.34 11.87
C LYS A 151 5.52 7.27 12.56
N LYS A 152 6.01 6.03 12.69
CA LYS A 152 5.30 4.87 13.29
C LYS A 152 4.56 5.17 14.61
N ARG A 153 5.04 6.18 15.37
CA ARG A 153 4.44 6.64 16.63
C ARG A 153 3.12 7.40 16.44
N SER A 154 2.97 8.20 15.38
CA SER A 154 1.73 8.92 15.06
C SER A 154 0.61 7.92 14.75
N LEU A 155 0.87 6.93 13.87
CA LEU A 155 -0.12 5.88 13.55
C LEU A 155 -0.60 5.07 14.75
N ARG A 156 0.23 4.88 15.77
CA ARG A 156 -0.14 4.12 16.99
C ARG A 156 -1.11 4.92 17.88
N ASN A 157 -1.04 6.24 17.87
CA ASN A 157 -1.98 7.09 18.62
C ASN A 157 -3.36 7.14 17.97
N LEU A 158 -3.46 6.83 16.67
CA LEU A 158 -4.71 6.86 15.90
C LEU A 158 -5.57 5.61 16.06
N GLY A 159 -4.99 4.46 16.40
CA GLY A 159 -5.70 3.18 16.54
C GLY A 159 -6.23 2.90 17.96
N LYS A 160 -6.37 3.92 18.81
CA LYS A 160 -6.81 3.79 20.20
C LYS A 160 -8.27 4.19 20.44
N TYR A 161 -9.03 4.46 19.38
CA TYR A 161 -10.44 4.84 19.44
C TYR A 161 -11.27 3.87 18.61
#